data_AF-A0A1M4XBR9-F1
#
_entry.id   AF-A0A1M4XBR9-F1
#
_cell.length_a   1.000
_cell.length_b   1.000
_cell.length_c   1.000
_cell.angle_alpha   90.00
_cell.angle_beta   90.00
_cell.angle_gamma   90.00
#
_symmetry.space_group_name_H-M   'P 1'
#
loop_
_entity.id
_entity.type
_entity.pdbx_description
1 polymer ?
#
loop_
_entity_poly.entity_id
_entity_poly.type
_entity_poly.pdbx_seq_one_letter_code
_entity_poly.pdbx_strand_id
1 'polypeptide(L)'
;MASCFIVFKDGRCFSRRWTGYDYIIRIAIKELAFIENGKPLAEWLELQIPPEDEDEYERAESGYGFYSSRTDEWINRHLDTRSLTEENQKLFWNAIESGRIKVHDPELPDYTDLNPEYFDLFYEMYRLSEDGAPPLEYSHWGVVTECHEKDGPGWE
;
A
#
# COMPACT_ATOMS: atom_id res chain seq x y z
N MET A 1 11.06 5.56 -12.73
CA MET A 1 10.63 4.24 -13.22
C MET A 1 9.71 3.64 -12.17
N ALA A 2 8.77 2.74 -12.51
CA ALA A 2 8.01 2.04 -11.47
C ALA A 2 8.95 1.05 -10.76
N SER A 3 8.99 1.11 -9.44
CA SER A 3 9.99 0.42 -8.60
C SER A 3 9.41 -0.02 -7.25
N CYS A 4 8.12 0.20 -7.05
CA CYS A 4 7.40 -0.12 -5.83
C CYS A 4 6.15 -0.90 -6.21
N PHE A 5 5.78 -1.87 -5.38
CA PHE A 5 4.84 -2.93 -5.75
C PHE A 5 3.84 -3.20 -4.64
N ILE A 6 2.57 -3.30 -5.00
CA ILE A 6 1.51 -3.82 -4.13
C ILE A 6 0.89 -5.02 -4.85
N VAL A 7 0.92 -6.19 -4.22
CA VAL A 7 0.40 -7.44 -4.79
C VAL A 7 -0.96 -7.75 -4.18
N PHE A 8 -1.95 -8.01 -5.03
CA PHE A 8 -3.34 -8.29 -4.62
C PHE A 8 -3.58 -9.79 -4.39
N LYS A 9 -4.78 -10.15 -3.93
CA LYS A 9 -5.12 -11.52 -3.51
C LYS A 9 -4.90 -12.60 -4.57
N ASP A 10 -5.01 -12.25 -5.85
CA ASP A 10 -4.85 -13.17 -6.97
C ASP A 10 -3.45 -13.13 -7.59
N GLY A 11 -2.51 -12.44 -6.94
CA GLY A 11 -1.11 -12.33 -7.33
C GLY A 11 -0.83 -11.38 -8.49
N ARG A 12 -1.83 -10.63 -8.98
CA ARG A 12 -1.55 -9.48 -9.87
C ARG A 12 -0.82 -8.40 -9.07
N CYS A 13 -0.03 -7.58 -9.76
CA CYS A 13 0.75 -6.53 -9.13
C CYS A 13 0.33 -5.15 -9.64
N PHE A 14 0.11 -4.21 -8.71
CA PHE A 14 0.13 -2.79 -9.00
C PHE A 14 1.55 -2.25 -8.76
N SER A 15 2.04 -1.48 -9.72
CA SER A 15 3.37 -0.87 -9.65
C SER A 15 3.35 0.63 -9.88
N ARG A 16 4.15 1.35 -9.09
CA ARG A 16 4.30 2.81 -9.21
C ARG A 16 5.70 3.28 -8.79
N ARG A 17 5.96 4.58 -8.97
CA ARG A 17 7.10 5.27 -8.33
C ARG A 17 6.86 5.34 -6.82
N TRP A 18 7.94 5.52 -6.07
CA TRP A 18 7.92 5.57 -4.61
C TRP A 18 6.92 6.56 -4.02
N THR A 19 6.77 7.77 -4.60
CA THR A 19 5.80 8.75 -4.10
C THR A 19 4.38 8.20 -4.12
N GLY A 20 3.96 7.61 -5.24
CA GLY A 20 2.63 7.02 -5.38
C GLY A 20 2.40 5.86 -4.41
N TYR A 21 3.41 5.00 -4.21
CA TYR A 21 3.36 3.92 -3.23
C TYR A 21 3.23 4.47 -1.80
N ASP A 22 4.13 5.37 -1.40
CA ASP A 22 4.14 5.96 -0.07
C ASP A 22 2.79 6.63 0.24
N TYR A 23 2.23 7.40 -0.70
CA TYR A 23 0.93 8.05 -0.46
C TYR A 23 -0.22 7.05 -0.32
N ILE A 24 -0.24 5.94 -1.08
CA ILE A 24 -1.25 4.88 -0.92
C ILE A 24 -1.15 4.28 0.50
N ILE A 25 0.07 3.97 0.96
CA ILE A 25 0.27 3.43 2.30
C ILE A 25 -0.09 4.45 3.39
N ARG A 26 0.22 5.74 3.19
CA ARG A 26 -0.20 6.83 4.10
C ARG A 26 -1.71 6.96 4.21
N ILE A 27 -2.43 6.85 3.10
CA ILE A 27 -3.89 6.84 3.10
C ILE A 27 -4.39 5.67 3.95
N ALA A 28 -3.85 4.46 3.75
CA ALA A 28 -4.22 3.31 4.57
C ALA A 28 -3.96 3.54 6.07
N ILE A 29 -2.78 4.05 6.44
CA ILE A 29 -2.41 4.37 7.83
C ILE A 29 -3.40 5.38 8.44
N LYS A 30 -3.68 6.49 7.74
CA LYS A 30 -4.61 7.53 8.20
C LYS A 30 -6.00 6.95 8.47
N GLU A 31 -6.51 6.09 7.60
CA GLU A 31 -7.85 5.53 7.72
C GLU A 31 -7.94 4.42 8.76
N LEU A 32 -6.89 3.59 8.90
CA LEU A 32 -6.81 2.54 9.92
C LEU A 32 -6.91 3.10 11.35
N ALA A 33 -6.49 4.36 11.57
CA ALA A 33 -6.65 5.04 12.87
C ALA A 33 -8.12 5.19 13.31
N PHE A 34 -9.07 5.10 12.36
CA PHE A 34 -10.50 5.22 12.63
C PHE A 34 -11.24 3.87 12.59
N ILE A 35 -10.55 2.76 12.33
CA ILE A 35 -11.13 1.42 12.26
C ILE A 35 -10.81 0.67 13.56
N GLU A 36 -11.80 -0.01 14.13
CA GLU A 36 -11.60 -0.89 15.29
C GLU A 36 -10.52 -1.94 14.98
N ASN A 37 -9.58 -2.14 15.90
CA ASN A 37 -8.39 -2.99 15.74
C ASN A 37 -7.43 -2.61 14.59
N GLY A 38 -7.62 -1.46 13.93
CA GLY A 38 -6.73 -1.02 12.84
C GLY A 38 -5.35 -0.54 13.29
N LYS A 39 -5.22 -0.12 14.55
CA LYS A 39 -4.00 0.49 15.09
C LYS A 39 -2.72 -0.36 14.92
N PRO A 40 -2.69 -1.66 15.28
CA PRO A 40 -1.47 -2.46 15.10
C PRO A 40 -1.01 -2.56 13.65
N LEU A 41 -1.95 -2.66 12.70
CA LEU A 41 -1.63 -2.68 11.28
C LEU A 41 -1.12 -1.32 10.79
N ALA A 42 -1.70 -0.22 11.27
CA ALA A 42 -1.24 1.13 10.97
C ALA A 42 0.22 1.34 11.43
N GLU A 43 0.52 1.00 12.68
CA GLU A 43 1.86 1.10 13.26
C GLU A 43 2.88 0.24 12.49
N TRP A 44 2.49 -0.95 12.02
CA TRP A 44 3.36 -1.77 11.19
C TRP A 44 3.57 -1.17 9.79
N LEU A 45 2.52 -0.67 9.13
CA LEU A 45 2.60 -0.02 7.82
C LEU A 45 3.46 1.25 7.87
N GLU A 46 3.45 1.99 8.98
CA GLU A 46 4.33 3.14 9.19
C GLU A 46 5.81 2.78 9.10
N LEU A 47 6.20 1.54 9.43
CA LEU A 47 7.56 1.04 9.28
C LEU A 47 7.90 0.67 7.83
N GLN A 48 6.88 0.48 6.97
CA GLN A 48 7.04 0.10 5.56
C GLN A 48 7.26 1.30 4.62
N ILE A 49 7.20 2.53 5.15
CA ILE A 49 7.46 3.77 4.42
C ILE A 49 8.39 4.69 5.25
N PRO A 50 9.12 5.62 4.61
CA PRO A 50 9.94 6.57 5.35
C PRO A 50 9.10 7.49 6.25
N PRO A 51 9.65 7.97 7.39
CA PRO A 51 9.04 9.02 8.20
C PRO A 51 8.63 10.27 7.39
N GLU A 52 7.63 11.01 7.85
CA GLU A 52 7.17 12.24 7.15
C GLU A 52 8.18 13.38 7.20
N ASP A 53 8.93 13.45 8.29
CA ASP A 53 9.90 14.49 8.61
C ASP A 53 11.29 14.27 7.99
N GLU A 54 11.49 13.14 7.31
CA GLU A 54 12.73 12.84 6.58
C GLU A 54 12.79 13.61 5.25
N ASP A 55 13.97 14.11 4.90
CA ASP A 55 14.18 14.93 3.70
C ASP A 55 13.83 14.16 2.41
N GLU A 56 13.27 14.83 1.41
CA GLU A 56 12.84 14.17 0.17
C GLU A 56 13.99 13.43 -0.54
N TYR A 57 15.22 13.97 -0.52
CA TYR A 57 16.38 13.30 -1.12
C TYR A 57 16.73 12.02 -0.38
N GLU A 58 16.61 11.99 0.94
CA GLU A 58 16.83 10.80 1.77
C GLU A 58 15.70 9.78 1.54
N ARG A 59 14.45 10.23 1.45
CA ARG A 59 13.30 9.36 1.13
C ARG A 59 13.38 8.76 -0.27
N ALA A 60 13.90 9.51 -1.24
CA ALA A 60 14.00 9.12 -2.64
C ALA A 60 15.25 8.27 -2.93
N GLU A 61 16.20 8.14 -1.99
CA GLU A 61 17.60 7.76 -2.20
C GLU A 61 17.78 6.60 -3.19
N SER A 62 16.97 5.54 -3.05
CA SER A 62 16.97 4.40 -3.99
C SER A 62 15.67 4.19 -4.76
N GLY A 63 14.57 4.86 -4.39
CA GLY A 63 13.27 4.79 -5.07
C GLY A 63 12.58 3.41 -5.08
N TYR A 64 13.27 2.30 -4.83
CA TYR A 64 12.70 0.95 -4.62
C TYR A 64 12.67 0.54 -3.14
N GLY A 65 13.41 1.25 -2.29
CA GLY A 65 13.57 0.97 -0.88
C GLY A 65 14.27 2.12 -0.17
N PHE A 66 14.45 1.97 1.14
CA PHE A 66 15.12 2.93 2.00
C PHE A 66 15.70 2.20 3.22
N TYR A 67 16.72 2.76 3.84
CA TYR A 67 17.20 2.27 5.13
C TYR A 67 16.39 2.93 6.25
N SER A 68 15.83 2.13 7.15
CA SER A 68 15.00 2.60 8.26
C SER A 68 15.78 2.58 9.55
N SER A 69 16.08 3.76 10.12
CA SER A 69 16.70 3.88 11.44
C SER A 69 15.82 3.38 12.59
N ARG A 70 14.50 3.27 12.37
CA ARG A 70 13.54 2.74 13.35
C ARG A 70 13.64 1.23 13.53
N THR A 71 14.07 0.52 12.48
CA THR A 71 14.21 -0.94 12.47
C THR A 71 15.66 -1.40 12.32
N ASP A 72 16.59 -0.49 12.01
CA ASP A 72 18.00 -0.79 11.68
C ASP A 72 18.13 -1.72 10.45
N GLU A 73 17.22 -1.58 9.49
CA GLU A 73 17.08 -2.50 8.36
C GLU A 73 16.84 -1.78 7.03
N TRP A 74 17.20 -2.45 5.94
CA TRP A 74 16.81 -2.03 4.59
C TRP A 74 15.38 -2.50 4.28
N ILE A 75 14.47 -1.55 4.05
CA ILE A 75 13.07 -1.80 3.76
C ILE A 75 12.82 -1.61 2.26
N ASN A 76 12.27 -2.64 1.62
CA ASN A 76 11.83 -2.56 0.23
C ASN A 76 10.38 -2.06 0.17
N ARG A 77 10.07 -1.19 -0.80
CA ARG A 77 8.70 -0.74 -1.07
C ARG A 77 7.93 -1.79 -1.84
N HIS A 78 7.65 -2.88 -1.15
CA HIS A 78 6.96 -4.04 -1.66
C HIS A 78 5.99 -4.54 -0.58
N LEU A 79 4.70 -4.53 -0.88
CA LEU A 79 3.66 -5.05 0.00
C LEU A 79 2.90 -6.14 -0.74
N ASP A 80 3.05 -7.40 -0.30
CA ASP A 80 2.13 -8.45 -0.70
C ASP A 80 0.98 -8.51 0.29
N THR A 81 -0.21 -8.10 -0.12
CA THR A 81 -1.37 -8.09 0.81
C THR A 81 -1.71 -9.48 1.31
N ARG A 82 -1.33 -10.54 0.59
CA ARG A 82 -1.56 -11.93 0.99
C ARG A 82 -0.65 -12.39 2.12
N SER A 83 0.48 -11.72 2.36
CA SER A 83 1.35 -12.04 3.49
C SER A 83 0.80 -11.51 4.81
N LEU A 84 -0.22 -10.64 4.79
CA LEU A 84 -0.98 -10.24 5.97
C LEU A 84 -2.01 -11.29 6.38
N THR A 85 -2.39 -11.33 7.65
CA THR A 85 -3.52 -12.16 8.11
C THR A 85 -4.81 -11.78 7.38
N GLU A 86 -5.78 -12.70 7.26
CA GLU A 86 -7.07 -12.40 6.62
C GLU A 86 -7.81 -11.22 7.27
N GLU A 87 -7.65 -11.04 8.58
CA GLU A 87 -8.21 -9.89 9.30
C GLU A 87 -7.53 -8.58 8.87
N ASN A 88 -6.20 -8.56 8.81
CA ASN A 88 -5.45 -7.38 8.38
C ASN A 88 -5.65 -7.06 6.90
N GLN A 89 -5.86 -8.06 6.05
CA GLN A 89 -6.27 -7.84 4.66
C GLN A 89 -7.59 -7.06 4.59
N LYS A 90 -8.60 -7.48 5.37
CA LYS A 90 -9.89 -6.78 5.44
C LYS A 90 -9.74 -5.36 5.97
N LEU A 91 -8.96 -5.17 7.04
CA LEU A 91 -8.69 -3.86 7.61
C LEU A 91 -8.00 -2.93 6.59
N PHE A 92 -6.97 -3.43 5.90
CA PHE A 92 -6.28 -2.67 4.86
C PHE A 92 -7.23 -2.22 3.75
N TRP A 93 -8.03 -3.12 3.19
CA TRP A 93 -8.93 -2.77 2.08
C TRP A 93 -10.10 -1.89 2.51
N ASN A 94 -10.64 -2.06 3.73
CA ASN A 94 -11.62 -1.14 4.31
C ASN A 94 -11.05 0.29 4.47
N ALA A 95 -9.78 0.39 4.88
CA ALA A 95 -9.06 1.65 4.97
C ALA A 95 -8.87 2.30 3.59
N ILE A 96 -8.49 1.51 2.57
CA ILE A 96 -8.38 2.00 1.18
C ILE A 96 -9.72 2.51 0.65
N GLU A 97 -10.82 1.77 0.88
CA GLU A 97 -12.16 2.19 0.45
C GLU A 97 -12.61 3.49 1.13
N SER A 98 -12.40 3.60 2.44
CA SER A 98 -12.69 4.82 3.21
C SER A 98 -11.85 6.01 2.73
N GLY A 99 -10.57 5.77 2.49
CA GLY A 99 -9.64 6.78 1.98
C GLY A 99 -10.02 7.26 0.58
N ARG A 100 -10.53 6.37 -0.27
CA ARG A 100 -11.00 6.72 -1.62
C ARG A 100 -12.06 7.80 -1.61
N ILE A 101 -13.03 7.69 -0.70
CA ILE A 101 -14.10 8.69 -0.57
C ILE A 101 -13.49 10.08 -0.28
N LYS A 102 -12.47 10.14 0.57
CA LYS A 102 -11.82 11.39 0.98
C LYS A 102 -10.85 11.95 -0.06
N VAL A 103 -10.15 11.09 -0.81
CA VAL A 103 -9.31 11.52 -1.96
C VAL A 103 -10.10 12.31 -2.99
N HIS A 104 -11.39 12.00 -3.15
CA HIS A 104 -12.29 12.65 -4.09
C HIS A 104 -13.19 13.73 -3.45
N ASP A 105 -13.02 14.01 -2.15
CA ASP A 105 -13.84 14.99 -1.45
C ASP A 105 -13.32 16.42 -1.70
N PRO A 106 -14.08 17.30 -2.39
CA PRO A 106 -13.64 18.66 -2.66
C PRO A 106 -13.48 19.52 -1.39
N GLU A 107 -14.07 19.12 -0.27
CA GLU A 107 -13.92 19.80 1.03
C GLU A 107 -12.62 19.39 1.75
N LEU A 108 -11.87 18.42 1.22
CA LEU A 108 -10.60 17.92 1.77
C LEU A 108 -9.43 18.04 0.78
N PRO A 109 -9.12 19.24 0.25
CA PRO A 109 -8.11 19.41 -0.80
C PRO A 109 -6.69 19.01 -0.38
N ASP A 110 -6.38 19.03 0.93
CA ASP A 110 -5.06 18.70 1.49
C ASP A 110 -5.01 17.28 2.07
N TYR A 111 -5.96 16.40 1.72
CA TYR A 111 -6.00 15.04 2.27
C TYR A 111 -4.78 14.19 1.88
N THR A 112 -4.33 14.33 0.62
CA THR A 112 -3.17 13.64 0.04
C THR A 112 -2.66 14.39 -1.19
N ASP A 113 -1.36 14.33 -1.47
CA ASP A 113 -0.81 14.83 -2.75
C ASP A 113 -0.88 13.78 -3.87
N LEU A 114 -1.43 12.59 -3.59
CA LEU A 114 -1.61 11.55 -4.59
C LEU A 114 -2.59 12.01 -5.67
N ASN A 115 -2.19 11.90 -6.93
CA ASN A 115 -3.12 12.10 -8.05
C ASN A 115 -4.29 11.10 -7.93
N PRO A 116 -5.56 11.59 -7.83
CA PRO A 116 -6.73 10.72 -7.68
C PRO A 116 -6.88 9.65 -8.75
N GLU A 117 -6.49 9.93 -10.01
CA GLU A 117 -6.57 8.95 -11.11
C GLU A 117 -5.67 7.73 -10.86
N TYR A 118 -4.51 7.92 -10.22
CA TYR A 118 -3.64 6.80 -9.85
C TYR A 118 -4.23 5.97 -8.71
N PHE A 119 -4.92 6.63 -7.78
CA PHE A 119 -5.61 5.93 -6.70
C PHE A 119 -6.81 5.13 -7.22
N ASP A 120 -7.56 5.70 -8.16
CA ASP A 120 -8.66 5.00 -8.83
C ASP A 120 -8.17 3.80 -9.63
N LEU A 121 -7.06 3.92 -10.36
CA LEU A 121 -6.47 2.78 -11.06
C LEU A 121 -6.07 1.66 -10.08
N PHE A 122 -5.41 2.01 -8.97
CA PHE A 122 -5.06 1.07 -7.92
C PHE A 122 -6.29 0.35 -7.35
N TYR A 123 -7.33 1.11 -7.02
CA TYR A 123 -8.57 0.57 -6.46
C TYR A 123 -9.35 -0.28 -7.47
N GLU A 124 -9.36 0.10 -8.75
CA GLU A 124 -9.98 -0.69 -9.81
C GLU A 124 -9.26 -2.04 -9.97
N MET A 125 -7.93 -2.06 -9.92
CA MET A 125 -7.17 -3.31 -9.94
C MET A 125 -7.48 -4.21 -8.75
N TYR A 126 -7.68 -3.63 -7.56
CA TYR A 126 -8.18 -4.35 -6.39
C TYR A 126 -9.56 -4.97 -6.66
N ARG A 127 -10.55 -4.17 -7.11
CA ARG A 127 -11.89 -4.66 -7.43
C ARG A 127 -11.87 -5.80 -8.44
N LEU A 128 -11.09 -5.66 -9.52
CA LEU A 128 -10.95 -6.69 -10.54
C LEU A 128 -10.30 -7.97 -9.99
N SER A 129 -9.39 -7.85 -9.02
CA SER A 129 -8.86 -9.01 -8.30
C SER A 129 -9.94 -9.67 -7.44
N GLU A 130 -10.83 -8.88 -6.85
CA GLU A 130 -11.96 -9.38 -6.06
C GLU A 130 -12.98 -10.14 -6.90
N ASP A 131 -13.33 -9.58 -8.07
CA ASP A 131 -14.34 -10.09 -9.00
C ASP A 131 -13.86 -11.27 -9.87
N GLY A 132 -12.59 -11.67 -9.74
CA GLY A 132 -12.02 -12.81 -10.47
C GLY A 132 -11.72 -12.56 -11.95
N ALA A 133 -11.50 -11.29 -12.33
CA ALA A 133 -11.03 -10.96 -13.68
C ALA A 133 -9.66 -11.61 -13.95
N PRO A 134 -9.28 -11.88 -15.21
CA PRO A 134 -8.00 -12.51 -15.51
C PRO A 134 -6.80 -11.65 -15.03
N PRO A 135 -5.97 -12.12 -14.08
CA PRO A 135 -4.95 -11.28 -13.45
C PRO A 135 -3.88 -10.77 -14.42
N LEU A 136 -3.49 -11.59 -15.41
CA LEU A 136 -2.46 -11.21 -16.39
C LEU A 136 -2.86 -10.07 -17.33
N GLU A 137 -4.16 -9.81 -17.51
CA GLU A 137 -4.63 -8.71 -18.36
C GLU A 137 -4.50 -7.34 -17.66
N TYR A 138 -4.48 -7.36 -16.33
CA TYR A 138 -4.51 -6.14 -15.50
C TYR A 138 -3.31 -5.99 -14.59
N SER A 139 -2.41 -6.98 -14.52
CA SER A 139 -1.17 -6.90 -13.75
C SER A 139 -0.17 -5.97 -14.43
N HIS A 140 0.48 -5.10 -13.65
CA HIS A 140 1.64 -4.35 -14.13
C HIS A 140 2.88 -5.24 -14.28
N TRP A 141 2.86 -6.44 -13.72
CA TRP A 141 3.82 -7.49 -14.04
C TRP A 141 3.28 -8.39 -15.14
N GLY A 142 4.15 -8.88 -16.03
CA GLY A 142 3.78 -9.90 -17.03
C GLY A 142 3.58 -11.30 -16.45
N VAL A 143 3.47 -11.43 -15.13
CA VAL A 143 3.35 -12.69 -14.37
C VAL A 143 2.42 -12.49 -13.17
N VAL A 144 1.88 -13.60 -12.68
CA VAL A 144 1.21 -13.70 -11.38
C VAL A 144 2.18 -14.35 -10.41
N THR A 145 2.29 -13.81 -9.20
CA THR A 145 3.19 -14.36 -8.18
C THR A 145 2.44 -15.20 -7.16
N GLU A 146 3.14 -16.14 -6.52
CA GLU A 146 2.68 -16.81 -5.31
C GLU A 146 3.14 -16.03 -4.08
N CYS A 147 2.46 -16.22 -2.95
CA CYS A 147 2.86 -15.69 -1.66
C CYS A 147 3.08 -16.85 -0.69
N HIS A 148 4.25 -16.88 -0.06
CA HIS A 148 4.64 -17.91 0.92
C HIS A 148 5.07 -17.30 2.26
N GLU A 149 4.93 -15.99 2.40
CA GLU A 149 5.41 -15.20 3.52
C GLU A 149 4.28 -14.89 4.51
N LYS A 150 4.66 -14.62 5.75
CA LYS A 150 3.76 -14.20 6.83
C LYS A 150 4.35 -12.95 7.45
N ASP A 151 3.86 -11.80 7.01
CA ASP A 151 4.33 -10.49 7.46
C ASP A 151 3.22 -9.71 8.16
N GLY A 152 3.62 -8.68 8.89
CA GLY A 152 2.70 -7.87 9.66
C GLY A 152 2.22 -8.54 10.95
N PRO A 153 1.36 -7.85 11.70
CA PRO A 153 0.92 -8.31 13.00
C PRO A 153 -0.10 -9.47 12.91
N GLY A 154 -0.22 -10.26 13.98
CA GLY A 154 -1.30 -11.26 14.14
C GLY A 154 -1.00 -12.67 13.65
N TRP A 155 0.20 -12.95 13.14
CA TRP A 155 0.67 -14.31 12.87
C TRP A 155 1.30 -14.91 14.13
N GLU A 156 0.50 -15.53 15.00
CA GLU A 156 1.00 -16.35 16.11
C GLU A 156 1.49 -17.73 15.64
#